data_AF-A0A1W9P605-F1
#
_entry.id   AF-A0A1W9P605-F1
#
_cell.length_a   1.000
_cell.length_b   1.000
_cell.length_c   1.000
_cell.angle_alpha   90.00
_cell.angle_beta   90.00
_cell.angle_gamma   90.00
#
_symmetry.space_group_name_H-M   'P 1'
#
loop_
_entity.id
_entity.type
_entity.pdbx_description
1 polymer ?
#
loop_
_entity_poly.entity_id
_entity_poly.type
_entity_poly.pdbx_seq_one_letter_code
_entity_poly.pdbx_strand_id
1 'polypeptide(L)' 'MFYSLLYHPDIEKESLPKIPKNIKTGIRKAIEQRLLQGPLKFGESLKRSLKGHRKLRRGYRVIYKIAYYFQNRS' A
#
# COMPACT_ATOMS: atom_id res chain seq x y z
N MET A 1 -5.70 16.00 4.38
CA MET A 1 -5.57 14.77 5.22
C MET A 1 -4.34 14.02 4.77
N PHE A 2 -3.38 13.80 5.66
CA PHE A 2 -2.10 13.17 5.31
C PHE A 2 -2.14 11.68 5.65
N TYR A 3 -1.71 10.84 4.71
CA TYR A 3 -1.49 9.42 4.95
C TYR A 3 -0.01 9.17 5.23
N SER A 4 0.27 8.30 6.18
CA SER A 4 1.63 7.80 6.43
C SER A 4 1.76 6.38 5.91
N LEU A 5 2.97 6.01 5.49
CA LEU A 5 3.27 4.70 4.94
C LEU A 5 3.91 3.82 6.01
N LEU A 6 3.40 2.60 6.15
CA LEU A 6 3.98 1.55 6.98
C LEU A 6 4.09 0.29 6.14
N TYR A 7 5.27 -0.29 6.08
CA TYR A 7 5.51 -1.56 5.40
C TYR A 7 5.30 -2.71 6.36
N HIS A 8 4.68 -3.79 5.87
CA HIS A 8 4.65 -5.04 6.62
C HIS A 8 6.06 -5.61 6.73
N PRO A 9 6.49 -6.18 7.88
CA PRO A 9 7.85 -6.71 8.05
C PRO A 9 8.29 -7.68 6.94
N ASP A 10 7.36 -8.50 6.45
CA ASP A 10 7.64 -9.47 5.37
C ASP A 10 7.89 -8.79 4.00
N ILE A 11 7.55 -7.51 3.83
CA ILE A 11 7.89 -6.79 2.59
C ILE A 11 9.41 -6.71 2.45
N GLU A 12 10.13 -6.41 3.54
CA GLU A 12 11.58 -6.29 3.52
C GLU A 12 12.26 -7.64 3.39
N LYS A 13 11.72 -8.67 4.06
CA LYS A 13 12.29 -10.02 4.09
C LYS A 13 12.02 -10.81 2.81
N GLU A 14 10.79 -10.75 2.31
CA GLU A 14 10.32 -11.67 1.26
C GLU A 14 10.07 -10.99 -0.07
N SER A 15 9.49 -9.79 -0.06
CA SER A 15 8.97 -9.17 -1.29
C SER A 15 10.02 -8.33 -2.00
N LEU A 16 10.62 -7.36 -1.30
CA LEU A 16 11.60 -6.44 -1.87
C LEU A 16 12.82 -7.15 -2.46
N PRO A 17 13.43 -8.18 -1.85
CA PRO A 17 14.60 -8.83 -2.42
C PRO A 17 14.32 -9.44 -3.80
N LYS A 18 13.10 -9.91 -4.04
CA LYS A 18 12.68 -10.59 -5.28
C LYS A 18 12.26 -9.62 -6.40
N ILE A 19 12.18 -8.31 -6.12
CA ILE A 19 11.70 -7.31 -7.10
C ILE A 19 12.90 -6.60 -7.77
N PRO A 20 12.98 -6.61 -9.11
CA PRO A 20 13.99 -5.84 -9.85
C PRO A 20 13.95 -4.33 -9.56
N LYS A 21 15.11 -3.67 -9.62
CA LYS A 21 15.26 -2.25 -9.23
C LYS A 21 14.35 -1.30 -10.03
N ASN A 22 14.18 -1.52 -11.32
CA ASN A 22 13.27 -0.73 -12.17
C ASN A 22 11.80 -0.83 -11.70
N ILE A 23 11.35 -2.03 -11.31
CA ILE A 23 10.01 -2.25 -10.77
C ILE A 23 9.86 -1.61 -9.39
N LYS A 24 10.87 -1.68 -8.51
CA LYS A 24 10.87 -0.98 -7.21
C LYS A 24 10.64 0.52 -7.37
N THR A 25 11.33 1.17 -8.30
CA THR A 25 11.13 2.59 -8.62
C THR A 25 9.72 2.86 -9.10
N GLY A 26 9.18 1.97 -9.94
CA GLY A 26 7.79 2.04 -10.39
C GLY A 26 6.78 1.96 -9.25
N ILE A 27 6.99 1.05 -8.29
CA ILE A 27 6.17 0.86 -7.09
C ILE A 27 6.21 2.10 -6.22
N ARG A 28 7.41 2.61 -5.91
CA ARG A 28 7.62 3.82 -5.11
C ARG A 28 6.82 5.00 -5.66
N LYS A 29 6.98 5.30 -6.95
CA LYS A 29 6.23 6.37 -7.63
C LYS A 29 4.71 6.16 -7.53
N ALA A 30 4.24 4.93 -7.68
CA ALA A 30 2.80 4.64 -7.58
C ALA A 30 2.26 4.85 -6.15
N ILE A 31 3.05 4.53 -5.12
CA ILE A 31 2.67 4.79 -3.73
C ILE A 31 2.60 6.31 -3.49
N GLU A 32 3.65 7.05 -3.84
CA GLU A 32 3.74 8.49 -3.61
C GLU A 32 2.66 9.29 -4.38
N GLN A 33 2.47 8.97 -5.66
CA GLN A 33 1.57 9.73 -6.54
C GLN A 33 0.10 9.32 -6.43
N ARG A 34 -0.21 8.12 -5.91
CA ARG A 34 -1.58 7.61 -5.82
C ARG A 34 -1.99 7.30 -4.40
N LEU A 35 -1.27 6.41 -3.72
CA LEU A 35 -1.71 5.93 -2.41
C LEU A 35 -1.63 7.02 -1.34
N LEU A 36 -0.59 7.86 -1.35
CA LEU A 36 -0.50 8.98 -0.41
C LEU A 36 -1.48 10.11 -0.76
N GLN A 37 -1.87 10.24 -2.03
CA GLN A 37 -2.82 11.26 -2.49
C GLN A 37 -4.29 10.88 -2.27
N GLY A 38 -4.62 9.58 -2.38
CA GLY A 38 -6.00 9.12 -2.32
C GLY A 38 -6.13 7.60 -2.35
N PRO A 39 -5.77 6.90 -1.26
CA PRO A 39 -5.71 5.45 -1.25
C PRO A 39 -7.08 4.78 -1.45
N LEU A 40 -8.18 5.47 -1.11
CA LEU A 40 -9.54 4.99 -1.41
C LEU A 40 -9.88 5.15 -2.90
N LYS A 41 -9.46 6.24 -3.53
CA LYS A 41 -9.75 6.58 -4.93
C LYS A 41 -9.04 5.66 -5.91
N PHE A 42 -7.77 5.36 -5.65
CA PHE A 42 -6.91 4.68 -6.63
C PHE A 42 -6.81 3.17 -6.48
N GLY A 43 -7.28 2.59 -5.37
CA GLY A 43 -7.25 1.14 -5.16
C GLY A 43 -8.61 0.49 -5.19
N GLU A 44 -8.65 -0.74 -5.70
CA GLU A 44 -9.81 -1.61 -5.71
C GLU A 44 -9.96 -2.33 -4.36
N SER A 45 -11.17 -2.33 -3.78
CA SER A 45 -11.47 -3.11 -2.58
C SER A 45 -11.37 -4.61 -2.84
N LEU A 46 -10.67 -5.33 -1.97
CA LEU A 46 -10.63 -6.78 -2.00
C LEU A 46 -11.78 -7.39 -1.21
N LYS A 47 -12.16 -8.62 -1.55
CA LYS A 47 -13.32 -9.35 -1.00
C LYS A 47 -12.87 -10.62 -0.26
N ARG A 48 -13.84 -11.31 0.36
CA ARG A 48 -13.65 -12.59 1.07
C ARG A 48 -12.60 -12.47 2.18
N SER A 49 -11.63 -13.38 2.24
CA SER A 49 -10.56 -13.41 3.25
C SER A 49 -9.68 -12.16 3.27
N LEU A 50 -9.70 -11.33 2.21
CA LEU A 50 -8.95 -10.09 2.12
C LEU A 50 -9.83 -8.84 2.31
N LYS A 51 -11.05 -8.99 2.85
CA LYS A 51 -11.92 -7.85 3.17
C LYS A 51 -11.17 -6.84 4.05
N GLY A 52 -11.35 -5.55 3.75
CA GLY A 52 -10.63 -4.45 4.41
C GLY A 52 -9.28 -4.10 3.77
N HIS A 53 -8.75 -4.95 2.89
CA HIS A 53 -7.59 -4.63 2.06
C HIS A 53 -8.00 -4.06 0.71
N ARG A 54 -7.05 -3.39 0.07
CA ARG A 54 -7.18 -2.78 -1.25
C ARG A 54 -5.98 -3.15 -2.13
N LYS A 55 -6.17 -3.07 -3.44
CA LYS A 55 -5.18 -3.42 -4.46
C LYS A 55 -5.02 -2.30 -5.48
N LEU A 56 -3.79 -1.89 -5.75
CA LEU A 56 -3.41 -1.07 -6.90
C LEU A 56 -2.76 -1.94 -7.98
N ARG A 57 -3.24 -1.88 -9.23
CA ARG A 57 -2.69 -2.63 -10.37
C ARG A 57 -1.90 -1.70 -11.31
N ARG A 58 -0.62 -2.01 -11.55
CA ARG A 58 0.23 -1.33 -12.56
C ARG A 58 1.32 -2.27 -13.06
N GLY A 59 0.94 -3.31 -13.81
CA GLY A 59 1.83 -4.43 -14.16
C GLY A 59 2.10 -5.37 -12.97
N TYR A 60 2.46 -4.79 -11.82
CA TYR A 60 2.49 -5.44 -10.50
C TYR A 60 1.21 -5.17 -9.69
N ARG A 61 1.09 -5.79 -8.51
CA ARG A 61 0.01 -5.56 -7.54
C ARG A 61 0.59 -5.05 -6.22
N VAL A 62 0.11 -3.91 -5.73
CA VAL A 62 0.39 -3.43 -4.37
C VAL A 62 -0.84 -3.68 -3.53
N ILE A 63 -0.73 -4.52 -2.50
CA ILE A 63 -1.80 -4.80 -1.54
C ILE A 63 -1.55 -3.98 -0.28
N TYR A 64 -2.58 -3.30 0.22
CA TYR A 64 -2.48 -2.45 1.39
C TYR A 64 -3.81 -2.38 2.15
N LYS A 65 -3.77 -1.87 3.38
CA LYS A 65 -4.95 -1.51 4.18
C LYS A 65 -4.82 -0.08 4.66
N ILE A 66 -5.95 0.57 4.91
CA ILE A 66 -5.98 1.91 5.52
C ILE A 66 -6.23 1.68 7.01
N ALA A 67 -5.34 2.21 7.85
CA ALA A 67 -5.49 2.20 9.30
C ALA A 67 -5.74 3.62 9.79
N TYR A 68 -6.66 3.76 10.75
CA TYR A 68 -6.93 5.01 11.43
C TYR A 68 -6.29 4.95 12.82
N TYR A 69 -5.42 5.90 13.13
CA TYR A 69 -4.95 6.10 14.49
C TYR A 69 -5.92 7.03 15.20
N PHE A 70 -6.62 6.50 16.20
CA PHE A 70 -7.33 7.34 17.16
C PHE A 70 -6.34 7.71 18.26
N GLN A 71 -6.01 9.00 18.36
CA GLN A 71 -5.35 9.50 19.57
C GLN A 71 -6.39 9.45 20.69
N ASN A 72 -6.22 8.51 21.63
CA ASN A 72 -6.90 8.58 22.91
C ASN A 72 -6.42 9.87 23.60
N ARG A 73 -7.20 10.94 23.51
CA ARG A 73 -7.06 12.09 24.39
C ARG A 73 -7.67 11.70 25.73
N SER A 74 -6.79 11.42 26.69
CA SER A 74 -7.10 11.47 28.13
C SER A 74 -7.42 12.89 28.56
#